data_AF-A0A7I9W2M7-F1
#
_entry.id   AF-A0A7I9W2M7-F1
#
_cell.length_a   1.000
_cell.length_b   1.000
_cell.length_c   1.000
_cell.angle_alpha   90.00
_cell.angle_beta   90.00
_cell.angle_gamma   90.00
#
_symmetry.space_group_name_H-M   'P 1'
#
loop_
_entity.id
_entity.type
_entity.pdbx_description
1 polymer ?
#
loop_
_entity_poly.entity_id
_entity_poly.type
_entity_poly.pdbx_seq_one_letter_code
_entity_poly.pdbx_strand_id
1 'polypeptide(L)'
;MGGYWDRLGHTPAMPTADELTEAFLWSEYRVVAKTATVSLHANSYQVDPALVGRKVELVFSPFDLETVEVRYHDKSYGKALPHTISRHAHPKARPETAEPEPPPTGIDYLALTATAHHEQLRRDERIGYHALYGEDGEIPGQLSIDNLQPGADVGAEGEVSA
;
A
#
# COMPACT_ATOMS: atom_id res chain seq x y z
N MET A 1 -16.94 21.46 -37.29
CA MET A 1 -17.73 20.22 -37.12
C MET A 1 -17.94 20.01 -35.63
N GLY A 2 -18.99 20.59 -35.07
CA GLY A 2 -19.28 20.53 -33.63
C GLY A 2 -19.97 19.22 -33.27
N GLY A 3 -19.46 18.53 -32.24
CA GLY A 3 -19.99 17.27 -31.76
C GLY A 3 -21.40 17.41 -31.19
N TYR A 4 -22.25 16.44 -31.50
CA TYR A 4 -23.69 16.37 -31.21
C TYR A 4 -24.05 16.23 -29.71
N TRP A 5 -23.10 16.37 -28.79
CA TRP A 5 -23.27 16.08 -27.36
C TRP A 5 -23.77 17.27 -26.52
N ASP A 6 -23.74 18.49 -27.07
CA ASP A 6 -24.05 19.73 -26.34
C ASP A 6 -25.57 20.00 -26.18
N ARG A 7 -26.42 19.27 -26.93
CA ARG A 7 -27.82 19.67 -27.13
C ARG A 7 -28.78 19.33 -25.98
N LEU A 8 -28.29 18.76 -24.87
CA LEU A 8 -29.14 18.32 -23.74
C LEU A 8 -28.79 18.95 -22.38
N GLY A 9 -27.77 19.82 -22.27
CA GLY A 9 -27.50 20.51 -21.00
C GLY A 9 -27.20 19.59 -19.80
N HIS A 10 -26.88 18.31 -20.06
CA HIS A 10 -26.50 17.35 -19.04
C HIS A 10 -25.00 17.11 -19.20
N THR A 11 -24.19 17.81 -18.40
CA THR A 11 -22.84 17.30 -18.12
C THR A 11 -23.01 15.91 -17.52
N PRO A 12 -22.35 14.85 -18.03
CA PRO A 12 -22.47 13.54 -17.41
C PRO A 12 -22.05 13.68 -15.95
N ALA A 13 -23.01 13.49 -15.04
CA ALA A 13 -22.72 13.48 -13.62
C ALA A 13 -21.75 12.33 -13.38
N MET A 14 -20.67 12.60 -12.64
CA MET A 14 -19.78 11.53 -12.20
C MET A 14 -20.62 10.59 -11.32
N PRO A 15 -20.74 9.30 -11.71
CA PRO A 15 -21.42 8.33 -10.88
C PRO A 15 -20.72 8.22 -9.53
N THR A 16 -21.50 7.95 -8.50
CA THR A 16 -21.00 7.70 -7.15
C THR A 16 -20.23 6.38 -7.11
N ALA A 17 -19.37 6.21 -6.10
CA ALA A 17 -18.55 5.00 -5.95
C ALA A 17 -19.39 3.72 -5.85
N ASP A 18 -20.57 3.80 -5.22
CA ASP A 18 -21.51 2.68 -5.09
C ASP A 18 -22.11 2.29 -6.45
N GLU A 19 -22.52 3.27 -7.26
CA GLU A 19 -23.06 3.04 -8.62
C GLU A 19 -22.02 2.40 -9.54
N LEU A 20 -20.76 2.82 -9.41
CA LEU A 20 -19.65 2.20 -10.15
C LEU A 20 -19.43 0.75 -9.70
N THR A 21 -19.47 0.50 -8.40
CA THR A 21 -19.27 -0.85 -7.84
C THR A 21 -20.38 -1.79 -8.33
N GLU A 22 -21.62 -1.33 -8.31
CA GLU A 22 -22.78 -2.11 -8.78
C GLU A 22 -22.68 -2.46 -10.27
N ALA A 23 -22.14 -1.55 -11.11
CA ALA A 23 -21.95 -1.79 -12.53
C ALA A 23 -20.97 -2.93 -12.86
N PHE A 24 -20.08 -3.29 -11.92
CA PHE A 24 -19.14 -4.41 -12.08
C PHE A 24 -19.63 -5.71 -11.45
N LEU A 25 -20.78 -5.71 -10.75
CA LEU A 25 -21.35 -6.92 -10.18
C LEU A 25 -21.97 -7.79 -11.27
N TRP A 26 -21.79 -9.10 -11.11
CA TRP A 26 -22.32 -10.10 -12.03
C TRP A 26 -23.67 -10.59 -11.52
N SER A 27 -24.64 -10.72 -12.43
CA SER A 27 -25.97 -11.26 -12.14
C SER A 27 -26.13 -12.65 -12.76
N GLU A 28 -26.55 -13.64 -11.97
CA GLU A 28 -26.97 -14.95 -12.48
C GLU A 28 -28.32 -15.38 -11.91
N TYR A 29 -29.21 -15.87 -12.78
CA TYR A 29 -30.52 -16.35 -12.37
C TYR A 29 -30.48 -17.82 -11.96
N ARG A 30 -30.95 -18.11 -10.74
CA ARG A 30 -31.06 -19.48 -10.21
C ARG A 30 -32.43 -19.70 -9.57
N VAL A 31 -32.88 -20.95 -9.57
CA VAL A 31 -34.10 -21.35 -8.87
C VAL A 31 -33.74 -21.83 -7.47
N VAL A 32 -34.44 -21.33 -6.47
CA VAL A 32 -34.22 -21.72 -5.06
C VAL A 32 -34.78 -23.13 -4.82
N ALA A 33 -33.94 -24.01 -4.29
CA ALA A 33 -34.33 -25.37 -3.94
C ALA A 33 -35.32 -25.40 -2.75
N LYS A 34 -35.99 -26.53 -2.55
CA LYS A 34 -36.94 -26.72 -1.44
C LYS A 34 -36.32 -26.49 -0.05
N THR A 35 -35.01 -26.67 0.05
CA THR A 35 -34.20 -26.46 1.26
C THR A 35 -33.77 -25.00 1.48
N ALA A 36 -34.35 -24.04 0.75
CA ALA A 36 -33.96 -22.63 0.78
C ALA A 36 -32.47 -22.41 0.45
N THR A 37 -31.93 -23.22 -0.47
CA THR A 37 -30.55 -23.12 -0.94
C THR A 37 -30.49 -22.88 -2.45
N VAL A 38 -29.42 -22.21 -2.89
CA VAL A 38 -29.10 -21.99 -4.30
C VAL A 38 -27.67 -22.46 -4.57
N SER A 39 -27.46 -23.10 -5.71
CA SER A 39 -26.13 -23.51 -6.15
C SER A 39 -25.60 -22.54 -7.21
N LEU A 40 -24.40 -22.03 -6.97
CA LEU A 40 -23.72 -21.07 -7.83
C LEU A 40 -22.22 -21.45 -7.86
N HIS A 41 -21.68 -21.74 -9.04
CA HIS A 41 -20.26 -22.12 -9.26
C HIS A 41 -19.69 -23.19 -8.31
N ALA A 42 -20.42 -24.30 -8.12
CA ALA A 42 -20.08 -25.39 -7.19
C ALA A 42 -20.07 -24.99 -5.70
N ASN A 43 -20.52 -23.79 -5.38
CA ASN A 43 -20.84 -23.37 -4.02
C ASN A 43 -22.34 -23.45 -3.80
N SER A 44 -22.75 -23.60 -2.54
CA SER A 44 -24.15 -23.57 -2.12
C SER A 44 -24.36 -22.46 -1.10
N TYR A 45 -25.39 -21.66 -1.30
CA TYR A 45 -25.75 -20.54 -0.44
C TYR A 45 -27.16 -20.72 0.08
N GLN A 46 -27.37 -20.38 1.35
CA GLN A 46 -28.67 -20.33 1.99
C GLN A 46 -29.30 -18.96 1.76
N VAL A 47 -30.56 -18.95 1.35
CA VAL A 47 -31.34 -17.74 1.06
C VAL A 47 -32.57 -17.69 1.97
N ASP A 48 -33.33 -16.60 1.89
CA ASP A 48 -34.59 -16.49 2.61
C ASP A 48 -35.56 -17.64 2.20
N PRO A 49 -36.09 -18.42 3.16
CA PRO A 49 -37.04 -19.49 2.89
C PRO A 49 -38.33 -19.02 2.19
N ALA A 50 -38.69 -17.73 2.25
CA ALA A 50 -39.82 -17.16 1.51
C ALA A 50 -39.63 -17.22 -0.02
N LEU A 51 -38.40 -17.41 -0.48
CA LEU A 51 -38.04 -17.46 -1.91
C LEU A 51 -37.99 -18.88 -2.48
N VAL A 52 -38.30 -19.92 -1.69
CA VAL A 52 -38.30 -21.31 -2.14
C VAL A 52 -39.17 -21.51 -3.39
N GLY A 53 -38.61 -22.14 -4.42
CA GLY A 53 -39.27 -22.40 -5.70
C GLY A 53 -39.35 -21.20 -6.64
N ARG A 54 -38.81 -20.03 -6.26
CA ARG A 54 -38.78 -18.83 -7.09
C ARG A 54 -37.48 -18.73 -7.87
N LYS A 55 -37.53 -18.07 -9.03
CA LYS A 55 -36.35 -17.70 -9.81
C LYS A 55 -35.82 -16.37 -9.26
N VAL A 56 -34.66 -16.41 -8.64
CA VAL A 56 -33.99 -15.25 -8.02
C VAL A 56 -32.77 -14.88 -8.85
N GLU A 57 -32.41 -13.60 -8.80
CA GLU A 57 -31.18 -13.07 -9.35
C GLU A 57 -30.13 -13.02 -8.24
N LEU A 58 -28.99 -13.63 -8.48
CA LEU A 58 -27.84 -13.61 -7.58
C LEU A 58 -26.85 -12.60 -8.12
N VAL A 59 -26.61 -11.54 -7.34
CA VAL A 59 -25.68 -10.47 -7.67
C VAL A 59 -24.41 -10.66 -6.83
N PHE A 60 -23.25 -10.79 -7.48
CA PHE A 60 -22.01 -11.11 -6.80
C PHE A 60 -20.78 -10.50 -7.50
N SER A 61 -19.67 -10.40 -6.75
CA SER A 61 -18.37 -10.04 -7.32
C SER A 61 -17.68 -11.30 -7.87
N PRO A 62 -17.10 -11.27 -9.08
CA PRO A 62 -16.39 -12.43 -9.62
C PRO A 62 -15.15 -12.83 -8.82
N PHE A 63 -14.61 -11.91 -8.00
CA PHE A 63 -13.43 -12.12 -7.15
C PHE A 63 -13.77 -12.47 -5.70
N ASP A 64 -14.97 -12.09 -5.24
CA ASP A 64 -15.47 -12.41 -3.90
C ASP A 64 -16.82 -13.12 -4.00
N LEU A 65 -16.79 -14.44 -3.84
CA LEU A 65 -17.97 -15.28 -3.81
C LEU A 65 -18.59 -15.42 -2.40
N GLU A 66 -18.02 -14.82 -1.35
CA GLU A 66 -18.59 -14.87 0.00
C GLU A 66 -19.75 -13.89 0.17
N THR A 67 -19.70 -12.76 -0.55
CA THR A 67 -20.70 -11.70 -0.50
C THR A 67 -21.64 -11.76 -1.71
N VAL A 68 -22.67 -12.62 -1.64
CA VAL A 68 -23.70 -12.74 -2.68
C VAL A 68 -25.00 -12.07 -2.21
N GLU A 69 -25.54 -11.14 -3.00
CA GLU A 69 -26.84 -10.52 -2.76
C GLU A 69 -27.94 -11.25 -3.56
N VAL A 70 -29.11 -11.45 -2.95
CA VAL A 70 -30.27 -12.07 -3.60
C VAL A 70 -31.29 -11.00 -3.95
N ARG A 71 -31.64 -10.91 -5.24
CA ARG A 71 -32.70 -10.02 -5.74
C ARG A 71 -33.85 -10.82 -6.33
N TYR A 72 -35.07 -10.35 -6.11
CA TYR A 72 -36.29 -10.92 -6.68
C TYR A 72 -37.27 -9.80 -7.03
N HIS A 73 -37.69 -9.73 -8.30
CA HIS A 73 -38.52 -8.64 -8.83
C HIS A 73 -37.97 -7.24 -8.51
N ASP A 74 -36.69 -7.00 -8.82
CA ASP A 74 -36.00 -5.71 -8.57
C ASP A 74 -35.95 -5.28 -7.10
N LYS A 75 -36.24 -6.20 -6.17
CA LYS A 75 -36.10 -5.97 -4.72
C LYS A 75 -34.98 -6.81 -4.16
N SER A 76 -34.13 -6.20 -3.34
CA SER A 76 -33.14 -6.94 -2.55
C SER A 76 -33.84 -7.68 -1.40
N TYR A 77 -33.54 -8.97 -1.27
CA TYR A 77 -33.99 -9.85 -0.18
C TYR A 77 -32.84 -10.17 0.79
N GLY A 78 -31.74 -9.43 0.70
CA GLY A 78 -30.59 -9.57 1.59
C GLY A 78 -29.50 -10.49 1.04
N LYS A 79 -28.51 -10.76 1.90
CA LYS A 79 -27.31 -11.54 1.55
C LYS A 79 -27.58 -13.03 1.70
N ALA A 80 -27.12 -13.81 0.72
CA ALA A 80 -27.12 -15.26 0.82
C ALA A 80 -25.99 -15.72 1.75
N LEU A 81 -26.29 -16.57 2.74
CA LEU A 81 -25.29 -17.09 3.66
C LEU A 81 -24.55 -18.26 3.01
N PRO A 82 -23.22 -18.24 2.93
CA PRO A 82 -22.47 -19.35 2.36
C PRO A 82 -22.62 -20.61 3.22
N HIS A 83 -23.10 -21.70 2.60
CA HIS A 83 -23.29 -22.98 3.27
C HIS A 83 -22.17 -23.98 2.93
N THR A 84 -21.68 -23.95 1.70
CA THR A 84 -20.52 -24.73 1.25
C THR A 84 -19.77 -23.93 0.20
N ILE A 85 -18.58 -23.42 0.55
CA ILE A 85 -17.69 -22.72 -0.37
C ILE A 85 -16.52 -23.67 -0.69
N SER A 86 -16.40 -24.08 -1.95
CA SER A 86 -15.26 -24.86 -2.45
C SER A 86 -14.31 -24.03 -3.30
N ARG A 87 -14.80 -22.93 -3.91
CA ARG A 87 -13.96 -21.92 -4.59
C ARG A 87 -14.37 -20.52 -4.16
N HIS A 88 -13.39 -19.67 -3.90
CA HIS A 88 -13.60 -18.25 -3.57
C HIS A 88 -13.62 -17.33 -4.81
N ALA A 89 -13.18 -17.82 -5.97
CA ALA A 89 -13.13 -17.05 -7.23
C ALA A 89 -13.86 -17.77 -8.38
N HIS A 90 -14.52 -16.98 -9.24
CA HIS A 90 -15.18 -17.46 -10.44
C HIS A 90 -14.16 -18.03 -11.45
N PRO A 91 -14.41 -19.14 -12.16
CA PRO A 91 -13.44 -19.74 -13.10
C PRO A 91 -13.09 -18.87 -14.31
N LYS A 92 -13.89 -17.84 -14.62
CA LYS A 92 -13.54 -16.80 -15.63
C LYS A 92 -12.83 -15.58 -15.04
N ALA A 93 -12.72 -15.45 -13.72
CA ALA A 93 -11.88 -14.45 -13.11
C ALA A 93 -10.43 -14.85 -13.41
N ARG A 94 -9.76 -14.12 -14.31
CA ARG A 94 -8.32 -14.24 -14.46
C ARG A 94 -7.74 -13.84 -13.11
N PRO A 95 -6.98 -14.70 -12.42
CA PRO A 95 -6.31 -14.28 -11.19
C PRO A 95 -5.49 -13.05 -11.55
N GLU A 96 -5.67 -11.99 -10.79
CA GLU A 96 -4.83 -10.81 -10.88
C GLU A 96 -3.41 -11.34 -10.70
N THR A 97 -2.68 -11.43 -11.81
CA THR A 97 -1.26 -11.75 -11.75
C THR A 97 -0.72 -10.52 -11.08
N ALA A 98 -0.41 -10.63 -9.79
CA ALA A 98 0.24 -9.57 -9.03
C ALA A 98 1.31 -9.00 -9.94
N GLU A 99 1.16 -7.72 -10.27
CA GLU A 99 2.11 -7.04 -11.14
C GLU A 99 3.49 -7.32 -10.55
N PRO A 100 4.42 -7.92 -11.33
CA PRO A 100 5.72 -8.27 -10.80
C PRO A 100 6.29 -7.02 -10.14
N GLU A 101 6.71 -7.16 -8.88
CA GLU A 101 7.27 -6.04 -8.14
C GLU A 101 8.30 -5.35 -9.04
N PRO A 102 8.20 -4.02 -9.21
CA PRO A 102 9.11 -3.30 -10.09
C PRO A 102 10.54 -3.67 -9.69
N PRO A 103 11.45 -3.90 -10.66
CA PRO A 103 12.80 -4.29 -10.35
C PRO A 103 13.38 -3.29 -9.34
N PRO A 104 14.07 -3.75 -8.28
CA PRO A 104 14.64 -2.84 -7.30
C PRO A 104 15.48 -1.85 -8.07
N THR A 105 15.18 -0.55 -7.91
CA THR A 105 15.85 0.52 -8.66
C THR A 105 17.35 0.55 -8.41
N GLY A 106 17.84 -0.17 -7.40
CA GLY A 106 19.25 -0.27 -7.02
C GLY A 106 19.78 1.01 -6.38
N ILE A 107 18.90 2.00 -6.16
CA ILE A 107 19.28 3.29 -5.61
C ILE A 107 19.21 3.20 -4.08
N ASP A 108 20.38 3.20 -3.44
CA ASP A 108 20.50 3.34 -2.00
C ASP A 108 20.35 4.81 -1.60
N TYR A 109 19.10 5.23 -1.40
CA TYR A 109 18.77 6.59 -0.98
C TYR A 109 19.34 6.94 0.40
N LEU A 110 19.58 5.97 1.28
CA LEU A 110 20.17 6.21 2.58
C LEU A 110 21.66 6.53 2.44
N ALA A 111 22.39 5.80 1.61
CA ALA A 111 23.77 6.10 1.30
C ALA A 111 23.93 7.47 0.62
N LEU A 112 23.03 7.82 -0.31
CA LEU A 112 23.04 9.14 -0.95
C LEU A 112 22.73 10.28 0.04
N THR A 113 21.76 10.09 0.93
CA THR A 113 21.42 11.08 1.95
C THR A 113 22.56 11.23 2.97
N ALA A 114 23.16 10.11 3.40
CA ALA A 114 24.29 10.10 4.31
C ALA A 114 25.51 10.81 3.69
N THR A 115 25.87 10.53 2.44
CA THR A 115 27.00 11.19 1.76
C THR A 115 26.79 12.70 1.61
N ALA A 116 25.59 13.13 1.22
CA ALA A 116 25.24 14.55 1.16
C ALA A 116 25.34 15.23 2.54
N HIS A 117 24.87 14.58 3.59
CA HIS A 117 24.93 15.10 4.96
C HIS A 117 26.36 15.22 5.49
N HIS A 118 27.23 14.23 5.24
CA HIS A 118 28.65 14.30 5.63
C HIS A 118 29.39 15.45 4.91
N GLU A 119 29.07 15.69 3.63
CA GLU A 119 29.65 16.81 2.88
C GLU A 119 29.17 18.17 3.42
N GLN A 120 27.91 18.28 3.86
CA GLN A 120 27.41 19.49 4.51
C GLN A 120 28.15 19.76 5.83
N LEU A 121 28.27 18.76 6.70
CA LEU A 121 29.03 18.89 7.96
C LEU A 121 30.48 19.33 7.70
N ARG A 122 31.13 18.77 6.67
CA ARG A 122 32.50 19.13 6.28
C ARG A 122 32.64 20.60 5.87
N ARG A 123 31.61 21.18 5.27
CA ARG A 123 31.60 22.59 4.83
C ARG A 123 31.29 23.55 5.97
N ASP A 124 30.38 23.16 6.86
CA ASP A 124 29.87 24.04 7.92
C ASP A 124 30.80 24.06 9.15
N GLU A 125 31.61 23.03 9.36
CA GLU A 125 32.52 22.94 10.50
C GLU A 125 33.79 23.78 10.33
N ARG A 126 34.02 24.70 11.28
CA ARG A 126 35.27 25.46 11.43
C ARG A 126 36.44 24.63 11.97
N ILE A 127 36.14 23.50 12.62
CA ILE A 127 37.09 22.53 13.19
C ILE A 127 36.68 21.16 12.64
N GLY A 128 37.54 20.52 11.84
CA GLY A 128 37.19 19.32 11.08
C GLY A 128 37.19 18.04 11.92
N TYR A 129 36.16 17.83 12.75
CA TYR A 129 36.03 16.61 13.56
C TYR A 129 35.81 15.35 12.72
N HIS A 130 35.22 15.49 11.52
CA HIS A 130 35.07 14.38 10.57
C HIS A 130 36.40 13.74 10.13
N ALA A 131 37.53 14.46 10.24
CA ALA A 131 38.86 13.93 9.92
C ALA A 131 39.37 12.93 10.97
N LEU A 132 38.77 12.90 12.17
CA LEU A 132 39.13 11.95 13.23
C LEU A 132 38.58 10.54 12.99
N TYR A 133 37.62 10.40 12.07
CA TYR A 133 36.94 9.14 11.77
C TYR A 133 37.28 8.58 10.37
N GLY A 134 38.20 9.20 9.65
CA GLY A 134 38.79 8.68 8.40
C GLY A 134 40.01 7.79 8.68
N GLU A 135 40.35 6.91 7.74
CA GLU A 135 41.40 5.87 7.84
C GLU A 135 42.61 6.26 8.71
N ASP A 136 43.08 5.28 9.51
CA ASP A 136 44.12 5.31 10.54
C ASP A 136 45.48 5.88 10.07
N GLY A 137 45.51 7.16 9.73
CA GLY A 137 46.68 7.90 9.27
C GLY A 137 46.82 9.19 10.07
N GLU A 138 48.05 9.50 10.48
CA GLU A 138 48.36 10.77 11.14
C GLU A 138 47.88 11.94 10.28
N ILE A 139 47.05 12.82 10.87
CA ILE A 139 46.60 14.02 10.16
C ILE A 139 47.72 15.07 10.15
N PRO A 140 47.84 15.91 9.10
CA PRO A 140 48.83 16.97 9.04
C PRO A 140 48.71 17.92 10.25
N GLY A 141 49.76 18.00 11.06
CA GLY A 141 49.80 18.82 12.29
C GLY A 141 49.44 18.07 13.58
N GLN A 142 49.18 16.76 13.52
CA GLN A 142 49.04 15.91 14.69
C GLN A 142 50.39 15.79 15.43
N LEU A 143 50.41 16.13 16.72
CA LEU A 143 51.61 15.97 17.56
C LEU A 143 51.76 14.48 17.92
N SER A 144 52.86 13.86 17.48
CA SER A 144 53.20 12.48 17.87
C SER A 144 53.50 12.41 19.37
N ILE A 145 53.06 11.33 20.02
CA ILE A 145 53.15 11.14 21.48
C ILE A 145 54.62 11.10 21.95
N ASP A 146 55.55 10.70 21.08
CA ASP A 146 56.99 10.71 21.33
C ASP A 146 57.62 12.12 21.46
N ASN A 147 56.90 13.18 21.06
CA ASN A 147 57.37 14.57 21.14
C ASN A 147 57.01 15.26 22.46
N LEU A 148 56.39 14.54 23.40
CA LEU A 148 56.07 15.05 24.72
C LEU A 148 57.32 14.98 25.61
N GLN A 149 58.09 16.07 25.68
CA GLN A 149 59.28 16.15 26.54
C GLN A 149 58.88 15.92 28.01
N PRO A 150 59.27 14.80 28.66
CA PRO A 150 58.96 14.58 30.06
C PRO A 150 60.00 15.31 30.90
N GLY A 151 59.61 16.45 31.48
CA GLY A 151 60.40 17.16 32.49
C GLY A 151 60.96 18.50 32.01
N ALA A 152 60.16 19.54 32.14
CA ALA A 152 60.66 20.86 32.51
C ALA A 152 59.99 21.23 33.85
N ASP A 153 60.85 21.33 34.85
CA ASP A 153 60.56 21.50 36.27
C ASP A 153 59.81 22.80 36.59
N VAL A 154 59.15 22.76 37.74
CA VAL A 154 58.34 23.79 38.39
C VAL A 154 59.08 25.09 38.70
N GLY A 155 58.33 26.20 38.63
CA GLY A 155 58.44 27.29 39.60
C GLY A 155 59.02 28.62 39.09
N ALA A 156 58.15 29.63 38.94
CA ALA A 156 58.43 31.00 39.39
C ALA A 156 57.13 31.83 39.39
N GLU A 157 56.95 32.52 40.50
CA GLU A 157 55.78 33.27 40.97
C GLU A 157 55.73 34.70 40.41
N GLY A 158 54.55 35.35 40.52
CA GLY A 158 54.36 36.81 40.46
C GLY A 158 54.38 37.41 39.04
N GLU A 159 53.58 38.39 38.67
CA GLU A 159 52.84 39.39 39.43
C GLU A 159 51.74 39.97 38.53
N VAL A 160 50.61 40.31 39.14
CA VAL A 160 49.53 41.09 38.55
C VAL A 160 49.91 42.58 38.59
N SER A 161 49.69 43.31 37.50
CA SER A 161 49.32 44.74 37.57
C SER A 161 48.75 45.28 36.25
N ALA A 162 47.60 45.93 36.42
CA ALA A 162 46.86 46.94 35.65
C ALA A 162 47.25 47.26 34.20
#